data_AF-A0A1F8N0I0-F1
#
_entry.id   AF-A0A1F8N0I0-F1
#
_cell.length_a   1.000
_cell.length_b   1.000
_cell.length_c   1.000
_cell.angle_alpha   90.00
_cell.angle_beta   90.00
_cell.angle_gamma   90.00
#
_symmetry.space_group_name_H-M   'P 1'
#
loop_
_entity.id
_entity.type
_entity.pdbx_description
1 polymer ?
#
loop_
_entity_poly.entity_id
_entity_poly.type
_entity_poly.pdbx_seq_one_letter_code
_entity_poly.pdbx_strand_id
1 'polypeptide(L)'
;MWNRVFLLVSGIASGWTLVGLLTVPRDQLKTQAWRLSVSLAVGIFVIVLLFVSSPQAALTASITLLFCIFIAYAAKARQVNKEGELTLPRMNDRPLIISTDIGVLLVSEDEPTEYKGLVPWALRFRRREARGQAVPHWLMRPLAFARIRTAYRAMGSRNPLHGWLIHLVESLAARLGEGFVVRGASLSSEPTVAALLVRLAEKGLTRVCLVSLGLSQDALEPMYEQVSLSGARECGVQVLYIPGLEGEKWPLGSPEERLQALSQGKAVAVSQDAVPAVLDDLQDRITAALA
;
A
#
# COMPACT_ATOMS: atom_id res chain seq x y z
N MET A 1 -7.85 28.16 -36.17
CA MET A 1 -6.92 28.08 -35.02
C MET A 1 -7.58 27.41 -33.80
N TRP A 2 -8.81 27.80 -33.44
CA TRP A 2 -9.56 27.27 -32.29
C TRP A 2 -9.71 25.73 -32.23
N ASN A 3 -10.01 25.06 -33.35
CA ASN A 3 -10.18 23.59 -33.37
C ASN A 3 -8.94 22.83 -32.87
N ARG A 4 -7.72 23.36 -33.12
CA ARG A 4 -6.47 22.74 -32.65
C ARG A 4 -6.33 22.84 -31.14
N VAL A 5 -6.73 23.98 -30.55
CA VAL A 5 -6.70 24.20 -29.10
C VAL A 5 -7.69 23.26 -28.41
N PHE A 6 -8.91 23.12 -28.92
CA PHE A 6 -9.89 22.20 -28.35
C PHE A 6 -9.44 20.74 -28.40
N LEU A 7 -8.85 20.29 -29.51
CA LEU A 7 -8.31 18.93 -29.63
C LEU A 7 -7.15 18.68 -28.65
N LEU A 8 -6.25 19.65 -28.49
CA LEU A 8 -5.13 19.53 -27.57
C LEU A 8 -5.59 19.50 -26.11
N VAL A 9 -6.47 20.43 -25.72
CA VAL A 9 -7.00 20.50 -24.34
C VAL A 9 -7.83 19.27 -24.01
N SER A 10 -8.72 18.84 -24.91
CA SER A 10 -9.51 17.62 -24.71
C SER A 10 -8.63 16.38 -24.63
N GLY A 11 -7.64 16.24 -25.50
CA GLY A 11 -6.71 15.11 -25.48
C GLY A 11 -5.90 15.03 -24.19
N ILE A 12 -5.35 16.16 -23.73
CA ILE A 12 -4.62 16.23 -22.46
C ILE A 12 -5.55 15.89 -21.28
N ALA A 13 -6.75 16.49 -21.24
CA ALA A 13 -7.73 16.24 -20.19
C ALA A 13 -8.16 14.77 -20.15
N SER A 14 -8.42 14.15 -21.30
CA SER A 14 -8.79 12.73 -21.40
C SER A 14 -7.65 11.81 -20.97
N GLY A 15 -6.42 12.04 -21.44
CA GLY A 15 -5.26 11.23 -21.04
C GLY A 15 -4.96 11.32 -19.54
N TRP A 16 -5.04 12.52 -18.97
CA TRP A 16 -4.85 12.73 -17.53
C TRP A 16 -5.96 12.06 -16.69
N THR A 17 -7.21 12.23 -17.12
CA THR A 17 -8.38 11.67 -16.43
C THR A 17 -8.43 10.15 -16.54
N LEU A 18 -7.94 9.58 -17.65
CA LEU A 18 -7.84 8.14 -17.82
C LEU A 18 -6.93 7.50 -16.75
N VAL A 19 -5.76 8.10 -16.48
CA VAL A 19 -4.91 7.64 -15.38
C VAL A 19 -5.64 7.78 -14.05
N GLY A 20 -6.31 8.92 -13.81
CA GLY A 20 -7.14 9.13 -12.64
C GLY A 20 -8.18 8.01 -12.43
N LEU A 21 -8.95 7.68 -13.46
CA LEU A 21 -9.95 6.60 -13.42
C LEU A 21 -9.34 5.24 -13.02
N LEU A 22 -8.11 4.97 -13.46
CA LEU A 22 -7.41 3.74 -13.15
C LEU A 22 -6.85 3.71 -11.71
N THR A 23 -6.52 4.85 -11.12
CA THR A 23 -5.79 4.90 -9.84
C THR A 23 -6.63 5.33 -8.64
N VAL A 24 -7.69 6.11 -8.83
CA VAL A 24 -8.52 6.65 -7.73
C VAL A 24 -9.27 5.57 -6.94
N PRO A 25 -9.62 5.84 -5.66
CA PRO A 25 -10.54 4.99 -4.92
C PRO A 25 -11.96 4.99 -5.51
N ARG A 26 -12.79 4.05 -5.03
CA ARG A 26 -14.07 3.67 -5.66
C ARG A 26 -15.11 4.79 -5.64
N ASP A 27 -15.15 5.55 -4.57
CA ASP A 27 -16.02 6.72 -4.35
C ASP A 27 -15.85 7.79 -5.45
N GLN A 28 -14.66 7.92 -6.01
CA GLN A 28 -14.33 8.93 -7.02
C GLN A 28 -14.48 8.45 -8.47
N LEU A 29 -14.77 7.16 -8.69
CA LEU A 29 -14.85 6.56 -10.02
C LEU A 29 -15.89 7.23 -10.92
N LYS A 30 -17.08 7.51 -10.38
CA LYS A 30 -18.16 8.15 -11.15
C LYS A 30 -17.75 9.54 -11.63
N THR A 31 -17.11 10.31 -10.77
CA THR A 31 -16.61 11.66 -11.08
C THR A 31 -15.52 11.62 -12.15
N GLN A 32 -14.57 10.69 -12.06
CA GLN A 32 -13.53 10.55 -13.09
C GLN A 32 -14.10 10.04 -14.42
N ALA A 33 -15.04 9.09 -14.38
CA ALA A 33 -15.71 8.59 -15.58
C ALA A 33 -16.49 9.72 -16.28
N TRP A 34 -17.21 10.55 -15.53
CA TRP A 34 -17.89 11.74 -16.07
C TRP A 34 -16.92 12.71 -16.73
N ARG A 35 -15.82 13.08 -16.04
CA ARG A 35 -14.78 13.97 -16.60
C ARG A 35 -14.15 13.40 -17.87
N LEU A 36 -13.92 12.09 -17.91
CA LEU A 36 -13.38 11.41 -19.08
C LEU A 36 -14.38 11.46 -20.24
N SER A 37 -15.66 11.14 -19.98
CA SER A 37 -16.72 11.18 -20.98
C SER A 37 -16.91 12.59 -21.56
N VAL A 38 -16.93 13.63 -20.72
CA VAL A 38 -17.08 15.02 -21.18
C VAL A 38 -15.88 15.44 -22.03
N SER A 39 -14.65 15.18 -21.57
CA SER A 39 -13.45 15.54 -22.34
C SER A 39 -13.38 14.82 -23.69
N LEU A 40 -13.68 13.52 -23.73
CA LEU A 40 -13.75 12.76 -24.98
C LEU A 40 -14.87 13.25 -25.89
N ALA A 41 -16.06 13.54 -25.36
CA ALA A 41 -17.20 14.03 -26.14
C ALA A 41 -16.87 15.35 -26.85
N VAL A 42 -16.18 16.28 -26.18
CA VAL A 42 -15.71 17.53 -26.80
C VAL A 42 -14.73 17.25 -27.94
N GLY A 43 -13.74 16.38 -27.74
CA GLY A 43 -12.78 16.01 -28.77
C GLY A 43 -13.45 15.35 -29.99
N ILE A 44 -14.35 14.39 -29.75
CA ILE A 44 -15.11 13.69 -30.79
C ILE A 44 -16.01 14.66 -31.55
N PHE A 45 -16.69 15.57 -30.86
CA PHE A 45 -17.55 16.57 -31.49
C PHE A 45 -16.77 17.44 -32.49
N VAL A 46 -15.57 17.89 -32.13
CA VAL A 46 -14.71 18.66 -33.05
C VAL A 46 -14.28 17.81 -34.25
N ILE A 47 -13.96 16.54 -34.06
CA ILE A 47 -13.61 15.62 -35.16
C ILE A 47 -14.79 15.44 -36.12
N VAL A 48 -16.01 15.26 -35.60
CA VAL A 48 -17.23 15.12 -36.42
C VAL A 48 -17.49 16.38 -37.23
N LEU A 49 -17.36 17.56 -36.64
CA LEU A 49 -17.50 18.83 -37.36
C LEU A 49 -16.46 18.97 -38.48
N LEU A 50 -15.21 18.56 -38.22
CA LEU A 50 -14.16 18.57 -39.24
C LEU A 50 -14.43 17.57 -40.36
N PHE A 51 -15.03 16.41 -40.05
CA PHE A 51 -15.35 15.37 -41.03
C PHE A 51 -16.35 15.87 -42.08
N VAL A 52 -17.37 16.64 -41.66
CA VAL A 52 -18.35 17.25 -42.56
C VAL A 52 -17.68 18.17 -43.58
N SER A 53 -16.59 18.83 -43.19
CA SER A 53 -15.85 19.74 -44.08
C SER A 53 -14.78 19.03 -44.91
N SER A 54 -14.05 18.08 -44.31
CA SER A 54 -12.97 17.33 -44.96
C SER A 54 -12.62 16.06 -44.17
N PRO A 55 -12.75 14.87 -44.79
CA PRO A 55 -12.32 13.61 -44.15
C PRO A 55 -10.84 13.57 -43.76
N GLN A 56 -9.97 14.21 -44.55
CA GLN A 56 -8.53 14.28 -44.26
C GLN A 56 -8.25 15.13 -43.01
N ALA A 57 -9.01 16.22 -42.82
CA ALA A 57 -8.92 17.05 -41.62
C ALA A 57 -9.38 16.28 -40.36
N ALA A 58 -10.41 15.43 -40.49
CA ALA A 58 -10.85 14.59 -39.39
C ALA A 58 -9.83 13.51 -39.00
N LEU A 59 -9.17 12.88 -39.98
CA LEU A 59 -8.12 11.90 -39.73
C LEU A 59 -6.92 12.53 -38.99
N THR A 60 -6.44 13.67 -39.48
CA THR A 60 -5.34 14.40 -38.83
C THR A 60 -5.71 14.88 -37.42
N ALA A 61 -6.94 15.34 -37.22
CA ALA A 61 -7.47 15.69 -35.90
C ALA A 61 -7.51 14.48 -34.95
N SER A 62 -7.94 13.32 -35.44
CA SER A 62 -8.02 12.08 -34.66
C SER A 62 -6.64 11.62 -34.19
N ILE A 63 -5.66 11.62 -35.10
CA ILE A 63 -4.26 11.28 -34.78
C ILE A 63 -3.70 12.25 -33.74
N THR A 64 -3.95 13.55 -33.92
CA THR A 64 -3.49 14.59 -32.98
C THR A 64 -4.10 14.37 -31.60
N LEU A 65 -5.40 14.10 -31.51
CA LEU A 65 -6.10 13.84 -30.26
C LEU A 65 -5.51 12.60 -29.55
N LEU A 66 -5.37 11.49 -30.26
CA LEU A 66 -4.80 10.24 -29.71
C LEU A 66 -3.37 10.44 -29.21
N PHE A 67 -2.55 11.19 -29.95
CA PHE A 67 -1.18 11.50 -29.55
C PHE A 67 -1.15 12.37 -28.27
N CYS A 68 -2.01 13.38 -28.18
CA CYS A 68 -2.15 14.19 -26.96
C CYS A 68 -2.61 13.34 -25.76
N ILE A 69 -3.60 12.45 -25.95
CA ILE A 69 -4.05 11.50 -24.92
C ILE A 69 -2.88 10.64 -24.44
N PHE A 70 -2.11 10.07 -25.37
CA PHE A 70 -0.99 9.20 -25.05
C PHE A 70 0.11 9.95 -24.27
N ILE A 71 0.51 11.16 -24.69
CA ILE A 71 1.51 11.95 -23.98
C ILE A 71 1.03 12.31 -22.57
N ALA A 72 -0.22 12.78 -22.44
CA ALA A 72 -0.76 13.15 -21.14
C ALA A 72 -0.91 11.94 -20.21
N TYR A 73 -1.33 10.80 -20.74
CA TYR A 73 -1.34 9.52 -20.03
C TYR A 73 0.06 9.16 -19.54
N ALA A 74 1.06 9.18 -20.43
CA ALA A 74 2.44 8.85 -20.10
C ALA A 74 3.00 9.79 -19.02
N ALA A 75 2.80 11.10 -19.17
CA ALA A 75 3.24 12.08 -18.18
C ALA A 75 2.61 11.79 -16.80
N LYS A 76 1.30 11.54 -16.75
CA LYS A 76 0.60 11.27 -15.49
C LYS A 76 0.93 9.90 -14.89
N ALA A 77 1.08 8.87 -15.71
CA ALA A 77 1.53 7.54 -15.28
C ALA A 77 2.92 7.60 -14.62
N ARG A 78 3.83 8.41 -15.18
CA ARG A 78 5.15 8.65 -14.59
C ARG A 78 5.07 9.44 -13.27
N GLN A 79 4.17 10.42 -13.17
CA GLN A 79 3.99 11.21 -11.95
C GLN A 79 3.46 10.36 -10.79
N VAL A 80 2.45 9.53 -11.04
CA VAL A 80 1.86 8.61 -10.05
C VAL A 80 2.91 7.71 -9.42
N ASN A 81 3.98 7.40 -10.15
CA ASN A 81 5.07 6.57 -9.63
C ASN A 81 5.89 7.23 -8.51
N LYS A 82 5.87 8.56 -8.41
CA LYS A 82 6.66 9.32 -7.43
C LYS A 82 5.90 9.54 -6.12
N GLU A 83 4.59 9.37 -6.11
CA GLU A 83 3.74 9.60 -4.94
C GLU A 83 3.90 8.45 -3.92
N GLY A 84 4.10 8.78 -2.64
CA GLY A 84 3.91 7.82 -1.54
C GLY A 84 5.09 7.57 -0.61
N GLU A 85 5.78 8.62 -0.15
CA GLU A 85 6.57 8.51 1.07
C GLU A 85 5.65 8.65 2.27
N LEU A 86 5.77 7.73 3.23
CA LEU A 86 5.09 7.84 4.52
C LEU A 86 5.93 8.76 5.40
N THR A 87 5.34 9.84 5.89
CA THR A 87 5.98 10.65 6.93
C THR A 87 5.95 9.86 8.23
N LEU A 88 7.12 9.42 8.69
CA LEU A 88 7.23 8.66 9.93
C LEU A 88 7.38 9.62 11.12
N PRO A 89 6.61 9.44 12.20
CA PRO A 89 6.81 10.22 13.41
C PRO A 89 8.15 9.84 14.06
N ARG A 90 8.79 10.83 14.68
CA ARG A 90 10.01 10.67 15.46
C ARG A 90 9.76 11.11 16.89
N MET A 91 10.27 10.32 17.84
CA MET A 91 10.28 10.65 19.25
C MET A 91 11.36 11.70 19.52
N ASN A 92 10.99 12.72 20.30
CA ASN A 92 11.90 13.82 20.64
C ASN A 92 12.36 13.75 22.10
N ASP A 93 11.52 13.22 22.98
CA ASP A 93 11.75 13.20 24.42
C ASP A 93 11.73 11.79 24.99
N ARG A 94 12.39 11.60 26.14
CA ARG A 94 12.32 10.35 26.89
C ARG A 94 10.96 10.21 27.59
N PRO A 95 10.43 8.98 27.74
CA PRO A 95 9.22 8.76 28.52
C PRO A 95 9.38 9.29 29.96
N LEU A 96 8.43 10.10 30.41
CA LEU A 96 8.38 10.63 31.77
C LEU A 96 7.86 9.59 32.78
N ILE A 97 7.00 8.68 32.31
CA ILE A 97 6.41 7.59 33.07
C ILE A 97 7.07 6.30 32.58
N ILE A 98 7.42 5.39 33.50
CA ILE A 98 7.98 4.09 33.15
C ILE A 98 6.98 3.02 33.60
N SER A 99 6.44 2.29 32.63
CA SER A 99 5.61 1.10 32.85
C SER A 99 6.50 -0.14 32.94
N THR A 100 6.07 -1.12 33.74
CA THR A 100 6.68 -2.45 33.78
C THR A 100 6.21 -3.36 32.64
N ASP A 101 5.16 -2.96 31.93
CA ASP A 101 4.57 -3.75 30.85
C ASP A 101 5.52 -3.86 29.64
N ILE A 102 5.45 -4.99 28.95
CA ILE A 102 6.23 -5.27 27.75
C ILE A 102 5.35 -5.06 26.52
N GLY A 103 5.80 -4.18 25.62
CA GLY A 103 5.17 -3.99 24.32
C GLY A 103 5.57 -5.13 23.39
N VAL A 104 4.60 -5.73 22.69
CA VAL A 104 4.87 -6.72 21.64
C VAL A 104 4.27 -6.20 20.34
N LEU A 105 5.10 -5.90 19.35
CA LEU A 105 4.65 -5.50 18.03
C LEU A 105 4.84 -6.66 17.05
N LEU A 106 3.72 -7.14 16.51
CA LEU A 106 3.69 -8.07 15.40
C LEU A 106 3.84 -7.27 14.11
N VAL A 107 5.02 -7.33 13.48
CA VAL A 107 5.39 -6.52 12.32
C VAL A 107 5.17 -7.33 11.05
N SER A 108 4.36 -6.82 10.13
CA SER A 108 4.11 -7.45 8.84
C SER A 108 4.23 -6.45 7.69
N GLU A 109 4.40 -6.96 6.47
CA GLU A 109 4.12 -6.20 5.24
C GLU A 109 2.73 -6.57 4.75
N ASP A 110 1.73 -6.04 5.45
CA ASP A 110 0.32 -6.22 5.14
C ASP A 110 -0.17 -5.18 4.13
N GLU A 111 -1.26 -5.57 3.48
CA GLU A 111 -2.01 -4.73 2.58
C GLU A 111 -3.05 -3.90 3.34
N PRO A 112 -3.34 -2.65 2.92
CA PRO A 112 -4.36 -1.81 3.54
C PRO A 112 -5.70 -2.52 3.68
N THR A 113 -6.45 -2.26 4.76
CA THR A 113 -7.79 -2.83 4.97
C THR A 113 -8.74 -2.57 3.81
N GLU A 114 -8.68 -1.36 3.23
CA GLU A 114 -9.51 -0.93 2.11
C GLU A 114 -8.65 -0.27 1.03
N TYR A 115 -9.09 -0.36 -0.23
CA TYR A 115 -8.41 0.33 -1.33
C TYR A 115 -8.69 1.83 -1.27
N LYS A 116 -7.73 2.62 -0.76
CA LYS A 116 -7.80 4.08 -0.65
C LYS A 116 -7.06 4.84 -1.75
N GLY A 117 -6.56 4.14 -2.76
CA GLY A 117 -5.79 4.73 -3.87
C GLY A 117 -4.41 4.11 -4.02
N LEU A 118 -3.54 4.81 -4.74
CA LEU A 118 -2.28 4.27 -5.26
C LEU A 118 -1.09 4.31 -4.29
N VAL A 119 -1.10 5.22 -3.32
CA VAL A 119 0.06 5.52 -2.43
C VAL A 119 0.71 4.27 -1.82
N PRO A 120 -0.01 3.40 -1.10
CA PRO A 120 0.61 2.23 -0.48
C PRO A 120 1.20 1.27 -1.51
N TRP A 121 0.60 1.16 -2.70
CA TRP A 121 1.03 0.26 -3.76
C TRP A 121 2.22 0.81 -4.54
N ALA A 122 2.26 2.12 -4.78
CA ALA A 122 3.36 2.79 -5.45
C ALA A 122 4.66 2.66 -4.64
N LEU A 123 4.58 2.78 -3.31
CA LEU A 123 5.71 2.52 -2.41
C LEU A 123 6.22 1.08 -2.55
N ARG A 124 5.31 0.08 -2.52
CA ARG A 124 5.69 -1.33 -2.65
C ARG A 124 6.31 -1.66 -4.01
N PHE A 125 5.77 -1.15 -5.11
CA PHE A 125 6.39 -1.33 -6.43
C PHE A 125 7.77 -0.67 -6.53
N ARG A 126 7.97 0.52 -5.94
CA ARG A 126 9.29 1.15 -5.90
C ARG A 126 10.31 0.33 -5.09
N ARG A 127 9.91 -0.22 -3.94
CA ARG A 127 10.78 -1.09 -3.14
C ARG A 127 11.18 -2.36 -3.91
N ARG A 128 10.23 -3.00 -4.61
CA ARG A 128 10.54 -4.16 -5.47
C ARG A 128 11.48 -3.80 -6.61
N GLU A 129 11.24 -2.66 -7.27
CA GLU A 129 12.11 -2.14 -8.32
C GLU A 129 13.53 -1.85 -7.82
N ALA A 130 13.68 -1.26 -6.63
CA ALA A 130 14.99 -1.02 -6.00
C ALA A 130 15.73 -2.31 -5.63
N ARG A 131 15.00 -3.39 -5.31
CA ARG A 131 15.54 -4.74 -5.09
C ARG A 131 15.79 -5.52 -6.39
N GLY A 132 15.65 -4.89 -7.56
CA GLY A 132 15.82 -5.54 -8.86
C GLY A 132 14.75 -6.59 -9.21
N GLN A 133 13.63 -6.61 -8.47
CA GLN A 133 12.54 -7.56 -8.71
C GLN A 133 11.63 -7.09 -9.86
N ALA A 134 10.98 -8.05 -10.51
CA ALA A 134 10.04 -7.77 -11.59
C ALA A 134 8.84 -6.95 -11.09
N VAL A 135 8.60 -5.82 -11.75
CA VAL A 135 7.45 -4.93 -11.50
C VAL A 135 6.80 -4.53 -12.83
N PRO A 136 5.50 -4.16 -12.83
CA PRO A 136 4.89 -3.57 -14.01
C PRO A 136 5.66 -2.32 -14.46
N HIS A 137 5.93 -2.24 -15.77
CA HIS A 137 6.50 -1.04 -16.39
C HIS A 137 5.67 0.19 -16.00
N TRP A 138 6.31 1.36 -15.82
CA TRP A 138 5.65 2.56 -15.29
C TRP A 138 4.41 3.00 -16.08
N LEU A 139 4.39 2.77 -17.40
CA LEU A 139 3.21 3.01 -18.26
C LEU A 139 2.02 2.11 -17.90
N MET A 140 2.27 0.90 -17.39
CA MET A 140 1.24 -0.10 -17.06
C MET A 140 0.85 -0.09 -15.57
N ARG A 141 1.57 0.64 -14.71
CA ARG A 141 1.24 0.76 -13.28
C ARG A 141 -0.18 1.25 -13.00
N PRO A 142 -0.74 2.24 -13.74
CA PRO A 142 -2.15 2.60 -13.58
C PRO A 142 -3.10 1.40 -13.73
N LEU A 143 -2.86 0.54 -14.72
CA LEU A 143 -3.67 -0.66 -14.92
C LEU A 143 -3.49 -1.68 -13.78
N ALA A 144 -2.27 -1.82 -13.25
CA ALA A 144 -2.02 -2.66 -12.08
C ALA A 144 -2.81 -2.16 -10.87
N PHE A 145 -2.87 -0.85 -10.62
CA PHE A 145 -3.69 -0.28 -9.54
C PHE A 145 -5.19 -0.53 -9.74
N ALA A 146 -5.68 -0.41 -10.98
CA ALA A 146 -7.06 -0.74 -11.31
C ALA A 146 -7.38 -2.23 -11.05
N ARG A 147 -6.43 -3.13 -11.35
CA ARG A 147 -6.55 -4.57 -11.05
C ARG A 147 -6.54 -4.85 -9.56
N ILE A 148 -5.67 -4.21 -8.78
CA ILE A 148 -5.66 -4.31 -7.32
C ILE A 148 -7.03 -3.88 -6.78
N ARG A 149 -7.57 -2.75 -7.23
CA ARG A 149 -8.92 -2.30 -6.85
C ARG A 149 -10.00 -3.34 -7.17
N THR A 150 -9.91 -4.01 -8.33
CA THR A 150 -10.82 -5.11 -8.69
C THR A 150 -10.67 -6.30 -7.76
N ALA A 151 -9.45 -6.68 -7.39
CA ALA A 151 -9.20 -7.73 -6.40
C ALA A 151 -9.83 -7.39 -5.04
N TYR A 152 -9.70 -6.14 -4.58
CA TYR A 152 -10.38 -5.66 -3.37
C TYR A 152 -11.89 -5.79 -3.47
N ARG A 153 -12.48 -5.45 -4.63
CA ARG A 153 -13.92 -5.64 -4.84
C ARG A 153 -14.31 -7.12 -4.75
N ALA A 154 -13.52 -8.02 -5.30
CA ALA A 154 -13.75 -9.47 -5.22
C ALA A 154 -13.66 -10.00 -3.77
N MET A 155 -12.85 -9.35 -2.92
CA MET A 155 -12.75 -9.63 -1.47
C MET A 155 -13.86 -8.96 -0.64
N GLY A 156 -14.90 -8.39 -1.26
CA GLY A 156 -15.95 -7.67 -0.51
C GLY A 156 -15.58 -6.24 -0.11
N SER A 157 -14.60 -5.64 -0.79
CA SER A 157 -14.02 -4.30 -0.55
C SER A 157 -13.16 -4.17 0.70
N ARG A 158 -12.95 -5.26 1.46
CA ARG A 158 -12.07 -5.32 2.62
C ARG A 158 -11.07 -6.46 2.48
N ASN A 159 -9.83 -6.23 2.90
CA ASN A 159 -8.81 -7.26 2.87
C ASN A 159 -9.01 -8.24 4.05
N PRO A 160 -9.18 -9.55 3.80
CA PRO A 160 -9.38 -10.54 4.85
C PRO A 160 -8.19 -10.69 5.81
N LEU A 161 -6.97 -10.35 5.37
CA LEU A 161 -5.76 -10.41 6.20
C LEU A 161 -5.86 -9.50 7.43
N HIS A 162 -6.53 -8.37 7.31
CA HIS A 162 -6.66 -7.43 8.42
C HIS A 162 -7.47 -8.04 9.57
N GLY A 163 -8.60 -8.69 9.26
CA GLY A 163 -9.41 -9.37 10.27
C GLY A 163 -8.66 -10.55 10.90
N TRP A 164 -7.89 -11.28 10.09
CA TRP A 164 -7.04 -12.36 10.58
C TRP A 164 -5.93 -11.86 11.52
N LEU A 165 -5.24 -10.76 11.17
CA LEU A 165 -4.20 -10.17 12.01
C LEU A 165 -4.75 -9.59 13.31
N ILE A 166 -5.93 -8.95 13.28
CA ILE A 166 -6.62 -8.50 14.51
C ILE A 166 -6.88 -9.70 15.42
N HIS A 167 -7.46 -10.77 14.87
CA HIS A 167 -7.76 -11.97 15.65
C HIS A 167 -6.50 -12.62 16.22
N LEU A 168 -5.40 -12.65 15.46
CA LEU A 168 -4.10 -13.13 15.93
C LEU A 168 -3.56 -12.27 17.09
N VAL A 169 -3.60 -10.94 16.95
CA VAL A 169 -3.15 -9.99 17.98
C VAL A 169 -3.95 -10.15 19.27
N GLU A 170 -5.28 -10.20 19.17
CA GLU A 170 -6.17 -10.36 20.32
C GLU A 170 -5.96 -11.71 21.02
N SER A 171 -5.82 -12.78 20.24
CA SER A 171 -5.60 -14.12 20.78
C SER A 171 -4.22 -14.28 21.42
N LEU A 172 -3.18 -13.66 20.85
CA LEU A 172 -1.85 -13.63 21.44
C LEU A 172 -1.82 -12.79 22.73
N ALA A 173 -2.50 -11.64 22.75
CA ALA A 173 -2.64 -10.82 23.95
C ALA A 173 -3.32 -11.59 25.09
N ALA A 174 -4.42 -12.29 24.78
CA ALA A 174 -5.13 -13.11 25.75
C ALA A 174 -4.27 -14.25 26.31
N ARG A 175 -3.38 -14.83 25.50
CA ARG A 175 -2.47 -15.92 25.91
C ARG A 175 -1.29 -15.46 26.73
N LEU A 176 -0.68 -14.32 26.38
CA LEU A 176 0.45 -13.76 27.14
C LEU A 176 0.01 -13.21 28.49
N GLY A 177 -1.25 -12.77 28.61
CA GLY A 177 -1.86 -12.33 29.86
C GLY A 177 -1.49 -10.90 30.25
N GLU A 178 -1.67 -10.59 31.53
CA GLU A 178 -1.38 -9.26 32.08
C GLU A 178 0.13 -8.95 32.05
N GLY A 179 0.48 -7.68 31.85
CA GLY A 179 1.86 -7.23 31.69
C GLY A 179 2.36 -7.19 30.24
N PHE A 180 1.54 -7.61 29.27
CA PHE A 180 1.88 -7.52 27.84
C PHE A 180 0.89 -6.64 27.08
N VAL A 181 1.44 -5.77 26.20
CA VAL A 181 0.64 -4.95 25.28
C VAL A 181 0.97 -5.36 23.85
N VAL A 182 0.14 -6.24 23.29
CA VAL A 182 0.31 -6.74 21.91
C VAL A 182 -0.38 -5.83 20.91
N ARG A 183 0.30 -5.45 19.82
CA ARG A 183 -0.26 -4.67 18.70
C ARG A 183 0.26 -5.17 17.36
N GLY A 184 -0.56 -5.05 16.31
CA GLY A 184 -0.12 -5.27 14.93
C GLY A 184 0.46 -3.98 14.34
N ALA A 185 1.57 -4.11 13.61
CA ALA A 185 2.28 -3.03 12.95
C ALA A 185 2.54 -3.37 11.48
N SER A 186 2.54 -2.33 10.64
CA SER A 186 2.78 -2.47 9.20
C SER A 186 4.04 -1.73 8.75
N LEU A 187 4.75 -2.27 7.77
CA LEU A 187 5.88 -1.59 7.11
C LEU A 187 5.47 -0.66 5.96
N SER A 188 4.21 -0.76 5.51
CA SER A 188 3.74 -0.11 4.27
C SER A 188 2.39 0.58 4.44
N SER A 189 1.75 0.46 5.60
CA SER A 189 0.47 1.07 5.91
C SER A 189 0.41 1.53 7.37
N GLU A 190 -0.67 2.20 7.76
CA GLU A 190 -0.88 2.59 9.16
C GLU A 190 -1.64 1.49 9.92
N PRO A 191 -1.31 1.22 11.20
CA PRO A 191 -0.27 1.89 11.99
C PRO A 191 1.15 1.39 11.68
N THR A 192 2.09 2.31 11.48
CA THR A 192 3.50 1.99 11.20
C THR A 192 4.25 1.57 12.46
N VAL A 193 5.38 0.86 12.31
CA VAL A 193 6.26 0.49 13.44
C VAL A 193 6.72 1.74 14.19
N ALA A 194 7.18 2.76 13.46
CA ALA A 194 7.61 4.03 14.06
C ALA A 194 6.48 4.70 14.87
N ALA A 195 5.26 4.77 14.31
CA ALA A 195 4.13 5.38 15.00
C ALA A 195 3.73 4.62 16.27
N LEU A 196 3.79 3.29 16.25
CA LEU A 196 3.48 2.49 17.44
C LEU A 196 4.57 2.57 18.49
N LEU A 197 5.84 2.60 18.12
CA LEU A 197 6.93 2.82 19.07
C LEU A 197 6.78 4.15 19.80
N VAL A 198 6.45 5.23 19.07
CA VAL A 198 6.16 6.54 19.66
C VAL A 198 5.00 6.44 20.65
N ARG A 199 3.85 5.89 20.23
CA ARG A 199 2.66 5.76 21.08
C ARG A 199 2.86 4.86 22.30
N LEU A 200 3.65 3.80 22.19
CA LEU A 200 3.95 2.90 23.32
C LEU A 200 4.87 3.59 24.33
N ALA A 201 5.87 4.32 23.86
CA ALA A 201 6.77 5.08 24.71
C ALA A 201 6.06 6.26 25.41
N GLU A 202 5.12 6.93 24.74
CA GLU A 202 4.25 7.94 25.37
C GLU A 202 3.43 7.36 26.53
N LYS A 203 3.12 6.07 26.48
CA LYS A 203 2.47 5.32 27.58
C LYS A 203 3.45 4.79 28.62
N GLY A 204 4.74 5.07 28.46
CA GLY A 204 5.80 4.67 29.36
C GLY A 204 6.36 3.27 29.15
N LEU A 205 5.99 2.56 28.07
CA LEU A 205 6.57 1.26 27.78
C LEU A 205 7.98 1.43 27.21
N THR A 206 8.97 1.07 28.02
CA THR A 206 10.40 1.18 27.67
C THR A 206 10.97 -0.13 27.13
N ARG A 207 10.26 -1.25 27.23
CA ARG A 207 10.66 -2.55 26.66
C ARG A 207 9.68 -2.96 25.58
N VAL A 208 10.17 -3.07 24.34
CA VAL A 208 9.34 -3.45 23.18
C VAL A 208 10.01 -4.58 22.41
N CYS A 209 9.27 -5.67 22.19
CA CYS A 209 9.63 -6.78 21.32
C CYS A 209 9.02 -6.57 19.94
N LEU A 210 9.82 -6.74 18.88
CA LEU A 210 9.39 -6.72 17.49
C LEU A 210 9.47 -8.14 16.94
N VAL A 211 8.33 -8.70 16.55
CA VAL A 211 8.25 -10.03 15.95
C VAL A 211 7.86 -9.88 14.49
N SER A 212 8.72 -10.29 13.56
CA SER A 212 8.39 -10.24 12.13
C SER A 212 7.39 -11.34 11.74
N LEU A 213 6.49 -11.05 10.80
CA LEU A 213 5.50 -12.00 10.31
C LEU A 213 5.57 -12.08 8.79
N GLY A 214 5.99 -13.24 8.27
CA GLY A 214 6.08 -13.50 6.83
C GLY A 214 7.11 -12.64 6.10
N LEU A 215 8.05 -12.02 6.82
CA LEU A 215 9.14 -11.23 6.25
C LEU A 215 10.40 -12.07 6.19
N SER A 216 10.98 -12.25 5.01
CA SER A 216 12.32 -12.83 4.86
C SER A 216 13.39 -11.93 5.47
N GLN A 217 14.59 -12.47 5.74
CA GLN A 217 15.72 -11.68 6.25
C GLN A 217 16.01 -10.41 5.43
N ASP A 218 16.00 -10.51 4.09
CA ASP A 218 16.20 -9.36 3.19
C ASP A 218 15.07 -8.31 3.26
N ALA A 219 13.91 -8.71 3.78
CA ALA A 219 12.74 -7.85 3.98
C ALA A 219 12.68 -7.21 5.38
N LEU A 220 13.66 -7.47 6.26
CA LEU A 220 13.74 -6.84 7.60
C LEU A 220 14.35 -5.45 7.57
N GLU A 221 15.11 -5.08 6.54
CA GLU A 221 15.78 -3.77 6.46
C GLU A 221 14.82 -2.57 6.67
N PRO A 222 13.62 -2.52 6.04
CA PRO A 222 12.68 -1.44 6.29
C PRO A 222 12.13 -1.41 7.72
N MET A 223 12.11 -2.55 8.42
CA MET A 223 11.74 -2.59 9.84
C MET A 223 12.83 -1.91 10.68
N TYR A 224 14.11 -2.24 10.44
CA TYR A 224 15.24 -1.62 11.12
C TYR A 224 15.29 -0.11 10.87
N GLU A 225 15.07 0.30 9.63
CA GLU A 225 14.99 1.71 9.24
C GLU A 225 13.88 2.44 10.02
N GLN A 226 12.66 1.89 10.09
CA GLN A 226 11.58 2.53 10.86
C GLN A 226 11.88 2.63 12.36
N VAL A 227 12.54 1.62 12.94
CA VAL A 227 12.98 1.68 14.35
C VAL A 227 14.00 2.80 14.54
N SER A 228 14.99 2.91 13.64
CA SER A 228 15.99 3.97 13.70
C SER A 228 15.36 5.35 13.56
N LEU A 229 14.50 5.55 12.54
CA LEU A 229 13.83 6.83 12.28
C LEU A 229 12.87 7.24 13.39
N SER A 230 12.31 6.29 14.14
CA SER A 230 11.44 6.58 15.28
C SER A 230 12.17 7.27 16.44
N GLY A 231 13.50 7.19 16.51
CA GLY A 231 14.29 7.71 17.65
C GLY A 231 14.10 6.93 18.96
N ALA A 232 13.30 5.85 18.97
CA ALA A 232 12.92 5.16 20.22
C ALA A 232 14.11 4.70 21.05
N ARG A 233 15.17 4.17 20.41
CA ARG A 233 16.40 3.74 21.09
C ARG A 233 17.18 4.90 21.72
N GLU A 234 17.21 6.05 21.05
CA GLU A 234 17.86 7.27 21.55
C GLU A 234 17.13 7.81 22.80
N CYS A 235 15.81 7.63 22.82
CA CYS A 235 14.94 7.99 23.92
C CYS A 235 14.85 6.94 25.04
N GLY A 236 15.69 5.90 25.02
CA GLY A 236 15.79 4.91 26.10
C GLY A 236 14.81 3.74 26.00
N VAL A 237 14.13 3.54 24.87
CA VAL A 237 13.31 2.35 24.62
C VAL A 237 14.22 1.19 24.17
N GLN A 238 14.23 0.11 24.94
CA GLN A 238 14.87 -1.14 24.59
C GLN A 238 14.00 -1.88 23.55
N VAL A 239 14.53 -2.01 22.34
CA VAL A 239 13.87 -2.71 21.24
C VAL A 239 14.57 -4.04 20.98
N LEU A 240 13.91 -5.15 21.33
CA LEU A 240 14.33 -6.52 21.05
C LEU A 240 13.73 -7.01 19.72
N TYR A 241 14.56 -7.60 18.86
CA TYR A 241 14.10 -8.24 17.64
C TYR A 241 13.98 -9.74 17.87
N ILE A 242 12.79 -10.27 17.66
CA ILE A 242 12.49 -11.70 17.79
C ILE A 242 12.34 -12.28 16.39
N PRO A 243 13.08 -13.33 16.02
CA PRO A 243 12.95 -13.99 14.74
C PRO A 243 11.51 -14.44 14.50
N GLY A 244 10.96 -13.95 13.40
CA GLY A 244 9.58 -14.18 13.00
C GLY A 244 9.26 -15.58 12.49
N LEU A 245 8.02 -15.71 12.01
CA LEU A 245 7.59 -16.84 11.20
C LEU A 245 7.84 -16.52 9.72
N GLU A 246 8.54 -17.42 9.03
CA GLU A 246 8.87 -17.30 7.61
C GLU A 246 8.47 -18.58 6.84
N GLY A 247 8.30 -18.43 5.52
CA GLY A 247 8.08 -19.56 4.62
C GLY A 247 6.81 -20.37 4.93
N GLU A 248 6.94 -21.70 4.95
CA GLU A 248 5.81 -22.64 5.14
C GLU A 248 5.12 -22.49 6.51
N LYS A 249 5.79 -21.91 7.50
CA LYS A 249 5.21 -21.63 8.81
C LYS A 249 4.27 -20.43 8.81
N TRP A 250 4.32 -19.61 7.76
CA TRP A 250 3.46 -18.46 7.60
C TRP A 250 2.34 -18.76 6.58
N PRO A 251 1.08 -18.93 7.03
CA PRO A 251 0.01 -19.47 6.19
C PRO A 251 -0.48 -18.50 5.08
N LEU A 252 -0.01 -17.25 5.08
CA LEU A 252 -0.51 -16.20 4.18
C LEU A 252 0.41 -15.94 2.98
N GLY A 253 1.42 -16.79 2.78
CA GLY A 253 2.42 -16.66 1.71
C GLY A 253 3.30 -15.42 1.86
N SER A 254 4.19 -15.20 0.89
CA SER A 254 5.06 -14.02 0.92
C SER A 254 4.29 -12.73 0.55
N PRO A 255 4.67 -11.56 1.10
CA PRO A 255 4.12 -10.28 0.69
C PRO A 255 4.22 -10.04 -0.83
N GLU A 256 5.28 -10.53 -1.47
CA GLU A 256 5.53 -10.42 -2.90
C GLU A 256 4.54 -11.21 -3.76
N GLU A 257 4.22 -12.45 -3.35
CA GLU A 257 3.22 -13.30 -4.00
C GLU A 257 1.84 -12.66 -3.93
N ARG A 258 1.46 -12.15 -2.75
CA ARG A 258 0.19 -11.44 -2.56
C ARG A 258 0.10 -10.21 -3.43
N LEU A 259 1.14 -9.36 -3.45
CA LEU A 259 1.17 -8.18 -4.31
C LEU A 259 1.08 -8.55 -5.80
N GLN A 260 1.75 -9.61 -6.22
CA GLN A 260 1.68 -10.11 -7.59
C GLN A 260 0.26 -10.57 -7.94
N ALA A 261 -0.37 -11.37 -7.08
CA ALA A 261 -1.76 -11.81 -7.26
C ALA A 261 -2.72 -10.61 -7.36
N LEU A 262 -2.60 -9.63 -6.45
CA LEU A 262 -3.42 -8.42 -6.47
C LEU A 262 -3.20 -7.58 -7.73
N SER A 263 -1.94 -7.44 -8.19
CA SER A 263 -1.61 -6.73 -9.44
C SER A 263 -2.18 -7.40 -10.70
N GLN A 264 -2.50 -8.69 -10.61
CA GLN A 264 -3.20 -9.46 -11.64
C GLN A 264 -4.73 -9.42 -11.48
N GLY A 265 -5.25 -8.81 -10.40
CA GLY A 265 -6.68 -8.73 -10.11
C GLY A 265 -7.24 -9.96 -9.39
N LYS A 266 -6.38 -10.83 -8.85
CA LYS A 266 -6.78 -12.01 -8.08
C LYS A 266 -6.97 -11.63 -6.62
N ALA A 267 -8.08 -12.10 -6.03
CA ALA A 267 -8.34 -11.96 -4.60
C ALA A 267 -7.35 -12.80 -3.79
N VAL A 268 -7.01 -12.32 -2.59
CA VAL A 268 -6.24 -13.08 -1.62
C VAL A 268 -7.23 -13.79 -0.70
N ALA A 269 -7.04 -15.09 -0.51
CA ALA A 269 -7.79 -15.89 0.44
C ALA A 269 -6.94 -16.14 1.69
N VAL A 270 -7.61 -16.24 2.83
CA VAL A 270 -6.97 -16.48 4.13
C VAL A 270 -7.72 -17.60 4.82
N SER A 271 -7.02 -18.67 5.22
CA SER A 271 -7.60 -19.71 6.07
C SER A 271 -7.43 -19.34 7.55
N GLN A 272 -8.51 -19.50 8.33
CA GLN A 272 -8.48 -19.29 9.78
C GLN A 272 -7.92 -20.50 10.53
N ASP A 273 -7.86 -21.67 9.90
CA ASP A 273 -7.47 -22.93 10.57
C ASP A 273 -6.00 -22.92 11.04
N ALA A 274 -5.17 -22.03 10.49
CA ALA A 274 -3.75 -21.92 10.83
C ALA A 274 -3.46 -21.05 12.07
N VAL A 275 -4.44 -20.31 12.59
CA VAL A 275 -4.23 -19.38 13.73
C VAL A 275 -3.69 -20.08 14.99
N PRO A 276 -4.22 -21.24 15.43
CA PRO A 276 -3.75 -21.88 16.67
C PRO A 276 -2.27 -22.25 16.63
N ALA A 277 -1.81 -22.86 15.53
CA ALA A 277 -0.41 -23.27 15.37
C ALA A 277 0.54 -22.07 15.31
N VAL A 278 0.12 -20.98 14.66
CA VAL A 278 0.87 -19.72 14.62
C VAL A 278 0.97 -19.09 16.02
N LEU A 279 -0.12 -19.13 16.81
CA LEU A 279 -0.13 -18.60 18.17
C LEU A 279 0.82 -19.34 19.10
N ASP A 280 0.87 -20.68 19.02
CA ASP A 280 1.78 -21.51 19.82
C ASP A 280 3.25 -21.12 19.53
N ASP A 281 3.68 -21.10 18.26
CA ASP A 281 5.07 -20.77 17.88
C ASP A 281 5.43 -19.31 18.26
N LEU A 282 4.50 -18.35 18.13
CA LEU A 282 4.75 -16.96 18.54
C LEU A 282 4.93 -16.83 20.05
N GLN A 283 4.09 -17.50 20.84
CA GLN A 283 4.18 -17.47 22.30
C GLN A 283 5.51 -18.06 22.78
N ASP A 284 5.90 -19.22 22.24
CA ASP A 284 7.16 -19.89 22.60
C ASP A 284 8.37 -19.00 22.30
N ARG A 285 8.38 -18.32 21.14
CA ARG A 285 9.46 -17.39 20.78
C ARG A 285 9.54 -16.17 21.68
N ILE A 286 8.38 -15.57 22.01
CA ILE A 286 8.33 -14.38 22.86
C ILE A 286 8.80 -14.72 24.27
N THR A 287 8.33 -15.83 24.82
CA THR A 287 8.73 -16.28 26.15
C THR A 287 10.22 -16.66 26.20
N ALA A 288 10.73 -17.38 25.19
CA ALA A 288 12.14 -17.74 25.12
C ALA A 288 13.08 -16.52 24.98
N ALA A 289 12.65 -15.45 24.30
CA ALA A 289 13.45 -14.23 24.14
C ALA A 289 13.46 -13.34 25.39
N LEU A 290 12.53 -13.56 26.32
CA LEU A 290 12.37 -12.77 27.55
C LEU A 290 12.86 -13.47 28.81
N ALA A 291 13.11 -14.79 28.74
CA ALA A 291 13.75 -15.59 29.77
C ALA A 291 15.26 -15.32 29.86
#